data_AF-N9L5P5-F1
#
_entry.id   AF-N9L5P5-F1
#
_cell.length_a   1.000
_cell.length_b   1.000
_cell.length_c   1.000
_cell.angle_alpha   90.00
_cell.angle_beta   90.00
_cell.angle_gamma   90.00
#
_symmetry.space_group_name_H-M   'P 1'
#
loop_
_entity.id
_entity.type
_entity.pdbx_description
1 polymer ?
#
loop_
_entity_poly.entity_id
_entity_poly.type
_entity_poly.pdbx_seq_one_letter_code
_entity_poly.pdbx_strand_id
1 'polypeptide(L)'
;MKIIQNKDTPISKGTLILDQSGNVTYTPNGNWHGADIFSIQVVTSVTRFNEGVDFQYISIPTTISQAPLSGIEDKSVSTGGGGSIGGGFLLSLFSLIALRRLKS
;
A
#
# COMPACT_ATOMS: atom_id res chain seq x y z
N MET A 1 20.80 20.87 9.21
CA MET A 1 20.06 20.31 8.06
C MET A 1 18.60 20.68 8.23
N LYS A 2 17.85 20.91 7.15
CA LYS A 2 16.41 21.24 7.23
C LYS A 2 15.64 20.46 6.18
N ILE A 3 14.38 20.16 6.47
CA ILE A 3 13.46 19.47 5.56
C ILE A 3 12.52 20.51 4.97
N ILE A 4 12.31 20.46 3.66
CA ILE A 4 11.38 21.33 2.94
C ILE A 4 10.45 20.43 2.13
N GLN A 5 9.14 20.63 2.25
CA GLN A 5 8.17 19.94 1.40
C GLN A 5 8.37 20.37 -0.06
N ASN A 6 8.31 19.43 -1.02
CA ASN A 6 8.42 19.81 -2.42
C ASN A 6 7.21 20.70 -2.82
N LYS A 7 7.49 21.74 -3.63
CA LYS A 7 6.49 22.63 -4.22
C LYS A 7 5.45 21.88 -5.08
N ASP A 8 5.81 20.73 -5.65
CA ASP A 8 4.90 19.90 -6.44
C ASP A 8 3.84 19.19 -5.57
N THR A 9 4.12 19.01 -4.28
CA THR A 9 3.21 18.40 -3.28
C THR A 9 3.12 19.31 -2.05
N PRO A 10 2.47 20.48 -2.14
CA PRO A 10 2.54 21.51 -1.09
C PRO A 10 1.90 21.09 0.24
N ILE A 11 1.13 20.00 0.25
CA ILE A 11 0.48 19.44 1.44
C ILE A 11 1.10 18.09 1.76
N SER A 12 1.89 18.06 2.83
CA SER A 12 2.51 16.83 3.34
C SER A 12 1.47 15.80 3.76
N LYS A 13 1.76 14.52 3.55
CA LYS A 13 0.88 13.38 3.92
C LYS A 13 1.33 12.70 5.19
N GLY A 14 2.39 13.20 5.82
CA GLY A 14 2.93 12.73 7.08
C GLY A 14 3.86 13.75 7.72
N THR A 15 4.63 13.30 8.70
CA THR A 15 5.70 14.06 9.34
C THR A 15 7.03 13.36 9.06
N LEU A 16 7.99 14.08 8.48
CA LEU A 16 9.35 13.61 8.27
C LEU A 16 10.26 14.24 9.32
N ILE A 17 11.03 13.41 10.01
CA ILE A 17 12.04 13.82 10.99
C ILE A 17 13.39 13.32 10.49
N LEU A 18 14.36 14.23 10.47
CA LEU A 18 15.76 13.94 10.16
C LEU A 18 16.58 14.19 11.42
N ASP A 19 17.29 13.18 11.90
CA ASP A 19 18.15 13.31 13.06
C ASP A 19 19.54 13.86 12.70
N GLN A 20 20.36 14.14 13.72
CA GLN A 20 21.71 14.65 13.53
C GLN A 20 22.70 13.60 12.99
N SER A 21 22.35 12.32 13.09
CA SER A 21 23.10 11.19 12.54
C SER A 21 22.77 10.91 11.08
N GLY A 22 21.76 11.56 10.50
CA GLY A 22 21.31 11.40 9.13
C GLY A 22 20.18 10.37 8.94
N ASN A 23 19.61 9.82 10.00
CA ASN A 23 18.47 8.91 9.90
C ASN A 23 17.19 9.70 9.59
N VAL A 24 16.44 9.22 8.60
CA VAL A 24 15.16 9.79 8.18
C VAL A 24 14.04 8.89 8.65
N THR A 25 13.14 9.44 9.47
CA THR A 25 11.92 8.76 9.92
C THR A 25 10.71 9.46 9.34
N TYR A 26 9.82 8.73 8.67
CA TYR A 26 8.56 9.24 8.16
C TYR A 26 7.38 8.57 8.87
N THR A 27 6.50 9.40 9.43
CA THR A 27 5.26 8.97 10.08
C THR A 27 4.08 9.48 9.23
N PRO A 28 3.39 8.60 8.49
CA PRO A 28 2.20 8.97 7.71
C PRO A 28 1.07 9.48 8.61
N ASN A 29 0.21 10.36 8.07
CA ASN A 29 -1.00 10.80 8.75
C ASN A 29 -2.07 9.70 8.66
N GLY A 30 -2.38 9.08 9.80
CA GLY A 30 -3.39 8.02 9.89
C GLY A 30 -3.06 6.82 9.00
N ASN A 31 -4.05 6.35 8.23
CA ASN A 31 -3.92 5.22 7.30
C ASN A 31 -3.63 5.68 5.86
N TRP A 32 -3.00 6.85 5.69
CA TRP A 32 -2.59 7.26 4.36
C TRP A 32 -1.58 6.26 3.77
N HIS A 33 -1.67 6.03 2.47
CA HIS A 33 -0.77 5.19 1.69
C HIS A 33 -0.54 5.87 0.35
N GLY A 34 0.68 5.78 -0.18
CA GLY A 34 1.06 6.44 -1.43
C GLY A 34 2.44 7.08 -1.40
N ALA A 35 2.69 7.98 -2.36
CA ALA A 35 3.95 8.69 -2.52
C ALA A 35 3.92 10.12 -1.96
N ASP A 36 4.96 10.51 -1.22
CA ASP A 36 5.18 11.86 -0.67
C ASP A 36 6.59 12.34 -1.02
N ILE A 37 6.74 13.62 -1.36
CA ILE A 37 7.99 14.16 -1.96
C ILE A 37 8.54 15.31 -1.11
N PHE A 38 9.76 15.13 -0.64
CA PHE A 38 10.48 16.09 0.20
C PHE A 38 11.81 16.50 -0.45
N SER A 39 12.31 17.67 -0.07
CA SER A 39 13.66 18.15 -0.34
C SER A 39 14.40 18.31 0.98
N ILE A 40 15.47 17.54 1.16
CA ILE A 40 16.34 17.66 2.33
C ILE A 40 17.46 18.63 1.98
N GLN A 41 17.59 19.72 2.74
CA GLN A 41 18.66 20.69 2.58
C GLN A 41 19.76 20.46 3.61
N VAL A 42 20.93 20.06 3.13
CA VAL A 42 22.13 19.80 3.93
C VAL A 42 23.02 21.03 3.89
N VAL A 43 23.40 21.54 5.07
CA VAL A 43 24.32 22.67 5.17
C VAL A 43 25.73 22.20 4.82
N THR A 44 26.39 22.87 3.89
CA THR A 44 27.79 22.63 3.55
C THR A 44 28.67 23.78 4.02
N SER A 45 29.90 23.48 4.39
CA SER A 45 30.91 24.51 4.64
C SER A 45 31.34 25.09 3.30
N VAL A 46 31.10 26.38 3.09
CA VAL A 46 31.62 27.10 1.93
C VAL A 46 32.95 27.75 2.26
N THR A 47 33.88 27.71 1.31
CA THR A 47 35.15 28.41 1.42
C THR A 47 34.94 29.91 1.26
N ARG A 48 35.87 30.71 1.79
CA ARG A 48 35.84 32.20 1.81
C ARG A 48 35.77 32.87 0.42
N PHE A 49 35.73 32.09 -0.66
CA PHE A 49 35.71 32.57 -2.04
C PHE A 49 34.36 32.36 -2.75
N ASN A 50 33.33 31.90 -2.02
CA ASN A 50 31.97 31.85 -2.56
C ASN A 50 31.21 33.08 -2.03
N GLU A 51 30.88 34.03 -2.92
CA GLU A 51 30.06 35.21 -2.62
C GLU A 51 28.64 35.05 -3.21
N GLY A 52 27.63 35.03 -2.34
CA GLY A 52 26.28 34.53 -2.62
C GLY A 52 25.69 33.79 -1.40
N VAL A 53 24.37 33.71 -1.32
CA VAL A 53 23.67 33.12 -0.15
C VAL A 53 23.15 31.71 -0.42
N ASP A 54 23.31 31.22 -1.65
CA ASP A 54 22.60 30.04 -2.16
C ASP A 54 23.43 28.75 -2.16
N PHE A 55 24.74 28.83 -1.97
CA PHE A 55 25.65 27.67 -2.00
C PHE A 55 25.88 27.03 -0.63
N GLN A 56 25.21 27.52 0.40
CA GLN A 56 25.31 26.94 1.74
C GLN A 56 24.49 25.65 1.88
N TYR A 57 23.63 25.32 0.91
CA TYR A 57 22.75 24.16 1.00
C TYR A 57 22.84 23.26 -0.25
N ILE A 58 23.02 21.96 -0.03
CA ILE A 58 22.77 20.93 -1.05
C ILE A 58 21.33 20.45 -0.86
N SER A 59 20.54 20.44 -1.95
CA SER A 59 19.18 19.92 -1.98
C SER A 59 19.16 18.46 -2.46
N ILE A 60 18.65 17.57 -1.63
CA ILE A 60 18.50 16.14 -1.93
C ILE A 60 17.01 15.85 -2.13
N PRO A 61 16.56 15.53 -3.37
CA PRO A 61 15.19 15.11 -3.60
C PRO A 61 14.96 13.73 -2.97
N THR A 62 13.89 13.60 -2.20
CA THR A 62 13.53 12.38 -1.47
C THR A 62 12.07 12.05 -1.74
N THR A 63 11.82 10.83 -2.23
CA THR A 63 10.46 10.31 -2.45
C THR A 63 10.23 9.15 -1.51
N ILE A 64 9.18 9.25 -0.70
CA ILE A 64 8.76 8.19 0.22
C ILE A 64 7.54 7.52 -0.36
N SER A 65 7.58 6.20 -0.51
CA SER A 65 6.45 5.40 -1.00
C SER A 65 6.02 4.43 0.08
N GLN A 66 4.81 4.61 0.60
CA GLN A 66 4.21 3.73 1.59
C GLN A 66 3.21 2.80 0.92
N ALA A 67 3.51 1.51 0.93
CA ALA A 67 2.55 0.48 0.51
C ALA A 67 1.41 0.37 1.54
N PRO A 68 0.18 0.07 1.11
CA PRO A 68 -0.88 -0.33 2.02
C PRO A 68 -0.48 -1.59 2.80
N LEU A 69 -0.96 -1.70 4.04
CA LEU A 69 -0.77 -2.91 4.82
C LEU A 69 -1.53 -4.05 4.13
N SER A 70 -0.81 -5.02 3.55
CA SER A 70 -1.41 -6.24 2.99
C SER A 70 -1.97 -7.09 4.12
N GLY A 71 -3.21 -6.83 4.50
CA GLY A 71 -3.98 -7.60 5.49
C GLY A 71 -5.09 -8.46 4.87
N ILE A 72 -5.16 -8.57 3.54
CA ILE A 72 -6.07 -9.49 2.87
C ILE A 72 -5.43 -10.88 2.90
N GLU A 73 -5.59 -11.56 4.03
CA GLU A 73 -5.51 -13.01 4.07
C GLU A 73 -6.62 -13.54 3.16
N ASP A 74 -6.28 -14.37 2.16
CA ASP A 74 -7.29 -15.11 1.39
C ASP A 74 -7.95 -16.11 2.33
N LYS A 75 -9.00 -15.65 3.02
CA LYS A 75 -9.83 -16.55 3.82
C LYS A 75 -10.68 -17.33 2.83
N SER A 76 -10.11 -18.43 2.34
CA SER A 76 -10.88 -19.45 1.64
C SER A 76 -12.04 -19.84 2.55
N VAL A 77 -13.23 -19.35 2.23
CA VAL A 77 -14.44 -19.80 2.90
C VAL A 77 -14.69 -21.19 2.36
N SER A 78 -14.45 -22.20 3.19
CA SER A 78 -15.03 -23.52 2.97
C SER A 78 -16.54 -23.36 3.10
N THR A 79 -17.19 -22.93 2.02
CA THR A 79 -18.58 -23.33 1.82
C THR A 79 -18.52 -24.84 1.84
N GLY A 80 -19.10 -25.44 2.88
CA GLY A 80 -19.18 -26.89 3.01
C GLY A 80 -19.52 -27.47 1.65
N GLY A 81 -18.66 -28.38 1.19
CA GLY A 81 -18.59 -28.77 -0.20
C GLY A 81 -19.93 -29.23 -0.78
N GLY A 82 -20.02 -29.14 -2.11
CA GLY A 82 -21.00 -29.92 -2.85
C GLY A 82 -22.42 -29.37 -2.80
N GLY A 83 -22.63 -28.15 -3.31
CA GLY A 83 -23.95 -27.66 -3.69
C GLY A 83 -24.64 -28.46 -4.81
N SER A 84 -24.18 -29.67 -5.13
CA SER A 84 -24.98 -30.64 -5.83
C SER A 84 -25.64 -31.53 -4.79
N ILE A 85 -26.97 -31.50 -4.76
CA ILE A 85 -27.76 -32.63 -4.26
C ILE A 85 -27.31 -33.80 -5.13
N GLY A 86 -26.34 -34.57 -4.60
CA GLY A 86 -25.41 -35.36 -5.40
C GLY A 86 -26.12 -36.28 -6.38
N GLY A 87 -25.45 -36.64 -7.48
CA GLY A 87 -26.01 -37.40 -8.61
C GLY A 87 -26.87 -38.62 -8.24
N GLY A 88 -26.74 -39.19 -7.04
CA GLY A 88 -27.66 -40.19 -6.49
C GLY A 88 -29.12 -39.75 -6.37
N PHE A 89 -29.41 -38.49 -6.03
CA PHE A 89 -30.79 -37.98 -6.00
C PHE A 89 -31.40 -37.88 -7.40
N LEU A 90 -30.61 -37.44 -8.39
CA LEU A 90 -31.05 -37.41 -9.79
C LEU A 90 -31.30 -38.83 -10.31
N LEU A 91 -30.41 -39.78 -10.00
CA LEU A 91 -30.62 -41.18 -10.36
C LEU A 91 -31.87 -41.77 -9.71
N SER A 92 -32.10 -41.50 -8.42
CA SER A 92 -33.33 -41.90 -7.71
C SER A 92 -34.59 -41.35 -8.37
N LEU A 93 -34.58 -40.07 -8.77
CA LEU A 93 -35.70 -39.43 -9.46
C LEU A 93 -35.96 -40.08 -10.82
N PHE A 94 -34.93 -40.35 -11.62
CA PHE A 94 -35.07 -41.05 -12.90
C PHE A 94 -35.59 -42.48 -12.72
N SER A 95 -35.12 -43.22 -11.72
CA SER A 95 -35.63 -44.56 -11.40
C SER A 95 -37.12 -44.54 -11.05
N LEU A 96 -37.57 -43.55 -10.25
CA LEU A 96 -38.98 -43.36 -9.91
C LEU A 96 -39.85 -43.01 -11.13
N ILE A 97 -39.34 -42.15 -12.02
CA ILE A 97 -40.05 -41.78 -13.26
C ILE A 97 -40.16 -42.99 -14.21
N ALA A 98 -39.12 -43.80 -14.33
CA ALA A 98 -39.14 -45.01 -15.15
C ALA A 98 -40.16 -46.04 -14.62
N LEU A 99 -40.21 -46.26 -13.30
CA LEU A 99 -41.20 -47.14 -12.67
C LEU A 99 -42.64 -46.66 -12.89
N ARG A 100 -42.88 -45.33 -12.88
CA ARG A 100 -44.20 -44.78 -13.15
C ARG A 100 -44.67 -45.05 -14.58
N ARG A 101 -43.77 -45.08 -15.57
CA ARG A 101 -44.13 -45.35 -16.98
C ARG A 101 -44.34 -46.84 -17.29
N LEU A 102 -43.76 -47.74 -16.50
CA LEU A 102 -43.93 -49.19 -16.68
C LEU A 102 -45.22 -49.73 -16.04
N LYS A 103 -45.87 -48.95 -15.16
CA LYS A 103 -47.12 -49.33 -14.47
C LYS A 103 -48.38 -48.68 -15.08
N SER A 104 -48.28 -48.05 -16.26
CA SER A 104 -49.39 -47.54 -17.06
C SER A 104 -49.52 -48.36 -18.34
#